data_AF-A0A7C9HQ63-F1
#
_entry.id   AF-A0A7C9HQ63-F1
#
_cell.length_a   1.000
_cell.length_b   1.000
_cell.length_c   1.000
_cell.angle_alpha   90.00
_cell.angle_beta   90.00
_cell.angle_gamma   90.00
#
_symmetry.space_group_name_H-M   'P 1'
#
loop_
_entity.id
_entity.type
_entity.pdbx_description
1 polymer ?
#
loop_
_entity_poly.entity_id
_entity_poly.type
_entity_poly.pdbx_seq_one_letter_code
_entity_poly.pdbx_strand_id
1 'polypeptide(L)'
;MRAALPALLLLSLLSACRPQEVRPPDAYALSGTIAGDWGAAPRLRLALVGTGVPVAVTNTSAIGQNVVSSGPNTWQFGFDLPGIPAVTGVYQVIAFDDANNNARYDVGETFARNRQWLVYSPVSGTVDTVEIPEFLGGGELLPAMTVTRGWNLYDRSVALGAGNPSPFTRLTSYTLSR
;
A
#
# COMPACT_ATOMS: atom_id res chain seq x y z
N MET A 1 34.88 36.24 -30.24
CA MET A 1 34.52 34.80 -30.37
C MET A 1 33.41 34.52 -29.36
N ARG A 2 32.29 33.97 -29.85
CA ARG A 2 30.97 33.96 -29.18
C ARG A 2 30.93 33.02 -27.98
N ALA A 3 30.41 33.53 -26.86
CA ALA A 3 29.99 32.76 -25.71
C ALA A 3 28.77 31.90 -26.08
N ALA A 4 28.91 30.58 -26.00
CA ALA A 4 27.83 29.62 -26.22
C ALA A 4 28.04 28.43 -25.27
N LEU A 5 27.82 28.64 -23.98
CA LEU A 5 27.93 27.59 -22.96
C LEU A 5 26.88 27.57 -21.83
N PRO A 6 25.84 28.43 -21.73
CA PRO A 6 24.87 28.28 -20.64
C PRO A 6 23.65 27.40 -20.96
N ALA A 7 23.47 26.96 -22.22
CA ALA A 7 22.21 26.31 -22.64
C ALA A 7 22.10 24.81 -22.27
N LEU A 8 23.21 24.11 -22.03
CA LEU A 8 23.18 22.65 -21.78
C LEU A 8 22.83 22.28 -20.33
N LEU A 9 22.96 23.18 -19.36
CA LEU A 9 22.70 22.91 -17.94
C LEU A 9 21.21 22.98 -17.56
N LEU A 10 20.37 23.59 -18.41
CA LEU A 10 18.92 23.74 -18.16
C LEU A 10 18.10 22.52 -18.59
N LEU A 11 18.62 21.66 -19.48
CA LEU A 11 17.94 20.43 -19.94
C LEU A 11 18.00 19.29 -18.91
N SER A 12 18.98 19.29 -18.00
CA SER A 12 19.16 18.27 -16.96
C SER A 12 18.19 18.37 -15.77
N LEU A 13 17.44 19.47 -15.65
CA LEU A 13 16.45 19.66 -14.57
C LEU A 13 15.04 19.16 -14.96
N LEU A 14 14.80 18.84 -16.23
CA LEU A 14 13.48 18.39 -16.72
C LEU A 14 13.26 16.87 -16.60
N SER A 15 14.30 16.08 -16.29
CA SER A 15 14.16 14.63 -16.09
C SER A 15 13.60 14.23 -14.71
N ALA A 16 13.34 15.20 -13.82
CA ALA A 16 12.76 14.95 -12.50
C ALA A 16 11.23 14.76 -12.53
N CYS A 17 10.56 15.12 -13.63
CA CYS A 17 9.15 14.78 -13.87
C CYS A 17 9.07 13.58 -14.82
N ARG A 18 9.65 12.44 -14.43
CA ARG A 18 9.36 11.20 -15.17
C ARG A 18 7.94 10.77 -14.77
N PRO A 19 6.98 10.68 -15.70
CA PRO A 19 5.67 10.15 -15.37
C PRO A 19 5.86 8.76 -14.79
N GLN A 20 5.17 8.48 -13.69
CA GLN A 20 5.13 7.15 -13.13
C GLN A 20 4.60 6.19 -14.20
N GLU A 21 5.40 5.18 -14.54
CA GLU A 21 5.01 4.20 -15.55
C GLU A 21 3.79 3.42 -15.03
N VAL A 22 2.65 3.58 -15.70
CA VAL A 22 1.43 2.82 -15.40
C VAL A 22 1.59 1.45 -16.04
N ARG A 23 1.65 0.41 -15.21
CA ARG A 23 1.78 -0.99 -15.64
C ARG A 23 0.41 -1.67 -15.54
N PRO A 24 0.18 -2.82 -16.19
CA PRO A 24 -1.04 -3.60 -15.93
C PRO A 24 -1.08 -4.06 -14.47
N PRO A 25 -2.28 -4.23 -13.86
CA PRO A 25 -2.45 -4.57 -12.44
C PRO A 25 -1.59 -5.74 -11.95
N ASP A 26 -1.47 -6.79 -12.75
CA ASP A 26 -0.72 -8.00 -12.41
C ASP A 26 0.78 -7.75 -12.33
N ALA A 27 1.35 -6.76 -13.02
CA ALA A 27 2.78 -6.49 -13.03
C ALA A 27 3.33 -5.82 -11.75
N TYR A 28 2.47 -5.50 -10.78
CA TYR A 28 2.87 -4.95 -9.48
C TYR A 28 3.23 -6.04 -8.47
N ALA A 29 3.91 -5.64 -7.38
CA ALA A 29 4.26 -6.57 -6.29
C ALA A 29 3.02 -7.08 -5.56
N LEU A 30 2.01 -6.23 -5.38
CA LEU A 30 0.73 -6.59 -4.79
C LEU A 30 -0.36 -6.28 -5.81
N SER A 31 -1.21 -7.26 -6.11
CA SER A 31 -2.35 -7.08 -7.00
C SER A 31 -3.55 -7.89 -6.53
N GLY A 32 -4.72 -7.54 -7.04
CA GLY A 32 -5.94 -8.27 -6.73
C GLY A 32 -7.18 -7.50 -7.14
N THR A 33 -8.25 -7.65 -6.36
CA THR A 33 -9.58 -7.14 -6.72
C THR A 33 -10.12 -6.17 -5.68
N ILE A 34 -10.86 -5.16 -6.15
CA ILE A 34 -11.74 -4.33 -5.33
C ILE A 34 -13.17 -4.69 -5.71
N ALA A 35 -14.02 -4.96 -4.73
CA ALA A 35 -15.43 -5.25 -4.91
C ALA A 35 -16.30 -4.47 -3.91
N GLY A 36 -17.60 -4.41 -4.21
CA GLY A 36 -18.60 -3.78 -3.35
C GLY A 36 -19.25 -2.55 -3.99
N ASP A 37 -20.28 -2.01 -3.34
CA ASP A 37 -20.94 -0.80 -3.81
C ASP A 37 -20.18 0.45 -3.34
N TRP A 38 -19.69 1.24 -4.28
CA TRP A 38 -18.96 2.49 -4.02
C TRP A 38 -19.75 3.73 -4.45
N GLY A 39 -21.04 3.56 -4.81
CA GLY A 39 -21.85 4.65 -5.35
C GLY A 39 -21.60 4.92 -6.83
N ALA A 40 -22.14 6.04 -7.31
CA ALA A 40 -22.07 6.41 -8.72
C ALA A 40 -20.70 7.01 -9.07
N ALA A 41 -19.99 6.39 -10.00
CA ALA A 41 -18.71 6.85 -10.56
C ALA A 41 -17.62 7.14 -9.49
N PRO A 42 -17.23 6.14 -8.68
CA PRO A 42 -16.23 6.32 -7.64
C PRO A 42 -14.84 6.62 -8.23
N ARG A 43 -14.05 7.43 -7.52
CA ARG A 43 -12.65 7.73 -7.82
C ARG A 43 -11.75 6.87 -6.94
N LEU A 44 -11.72 5.58 -7.25
CA LEU A 44 -10.96 4.61 -6.47
C LEU A 44 -9.46 4.83 -6.58
N ARG A 45 -8.81 4.87 -5.41
CA ARG A 45 -7.36 4.86 -5.26
C ARG A 45 -6.96 3.92 -4.13
N LEU A 46 -5.67 3.65 -4.04
CA LEU A 46 -5.05 2.81 -3.02
C LEU A 46 -4.14 3.65 -2.13
N ALA A 47 -4.10 3.27 -0.86
CA ALA A 47 -3.17 3.81 0.11
C ALA A 47 -2.52 2.67 0.90
N LEU A 48 -1.23 2.84 1.21
CA LEU A 48 -0.57 2.05 2.24
C LEU A 48 -0.75 2.78 3.57
N VAL A 49 -1.58 2.21 4.43
CA VAL A 49 -1.80 2.72 5.79
C VAL A 49 -1.18 1.77 6.79
N GLY A 50 -0.65 2.28 7.89
CA GLY A 50 -0.01 1.41 8.88
C GLY A 50 0.35 2.13 10.15
N THR A 51 0.79 1.34 11.12
CA THR A 51 1.30 1.81 12.40
C THR A 51 2.71 1.27 12.65
N GLY A 52 3.61 2.16 13.04
CA GLY A 52 4.99 1.88 13.35
C GLY A 52 5.25 1.57 14.82
N VAL A 53 6.46 1.10 15.11
CA VAL A 53 7.00 0.95 16.47
C VAL A 53 8.24 1.85 16.60
N PRO A 54 8.25 2.90 17.47
CA PRO A 54 7.16 3.34 18.35
C PRO A 54 5.95 3.89 17.57
N VAL A 55 4.78 3.96 18.23
CA VAL A 55 3.47 4.27 17.62
C VAL A 55 3.55 5.50 16.71
N ALA A 56 3.52 5.26 15.40
CA ALA A 56 3.56 6.27 14.37
C ALA A 56 2.62 5.85 13.24
N VAL A 57 1.59 6.65 12.96
CA VAL A 57 0.68 6.32 11.86
C VAL A 57 1.23 6.83 10.55
N THR A 58 1.18 5.96 9.55
CA THR A 58 1.54 6.27 8.18
C THR A 58 0.34 6.08 7.28
N ASN A 59 0.26 6.96 6.28
CA ASN A 59 -0.75 6.92 5.24
C ASN A 59 -0.08 7.48 3.97
N THR A 60 0.22 6.60 3.02
CA THR A 60 0.93 6.97 1.79
C THR A 60 0.17 6.46 0.58
N SER A 61 -0.29 7.39 -0.25
CA SER A 61 -0.96 7.12 -1.52
C SER A 61 -0.08 7.43 -2.74
N ALA A 62 1.05 8.12 -2.54
CA ALA A 62 2.05 8.44 -3.57
C ALA A 62 2.95 7.23 -3.89
N ILE A 63 2.33 6.07 -4.12
CA ILE A 63 2.96 4.80 -4.44
C ILE A 63 2.45 4.35 -5.81
N GLY A 64 3.30 3.65 -6.57
CA GLY A 64 2.92 3.09 -7.86
C GLY A 64 1.72 2.20 -7.76
N GLN A 65 0.67 2.58 -8.48
CA GLN A 65 -0.60 1.89 -8.43
C GLN A 65 -1.31 2.00 -9.78
N ASN A 66 -2.20 1.05 -10.03
CA ASN A 66 -3.14 1.10 -11.13
C ASN A 66 -4.46 0.47 -10.67
N VAL A 67 -5.57 1.14 -10.92
CA VAL A 67 -6.92 0.64 -10.61
C VAL A 67 -7.74 0.73 -11.89
N VAL A 68 -8.25 -0.41 -12.35
CA VAL A 68 -8.96 -0.53 -13.63
C VAL A 68 -10.28 -1.24 -13.39
N SER A 69 -11.39 -0.66 -13.88
CA SER A 69 -12.69 -1.32 -13.80
C SER A 69 -12.68 -2.63 -14.60
N SER A 70 -13.19 -3.71 -13.99
CA SER A 70 -13.32 -5.03 -14.63
C SER A 70 -14.77 -5.46 -14.80
N GLY A 71 -15.72 -4.61 -14.42
CA GLY A 71 -17.15 -4.88 -14.48
C GLY A 71 -17.94 -3.98 -13.52
N PRO A 72 -19.25 -4.17 -13.43
CA PRO A 72 -20.08 -3.48 -12.44
C PRO A 72 -19.55 -3.74 -11.03
N ASN A 73 -19.31 -2.67 -10.26
CA ASN A 73 -18.89 -2.74 -8.85
C ASN A 73 -17.65 -3.63 -8.61
N THR A 74 -16.79 -3.76 -9.61
CA THR A 74 -15.57 -4.57 -9.54
C THR A 74 -14.42 -3.91 -10.30
N TRP A 75 -13.24 -3.95 -9.68
CA TRP A 75 -12.00 -3.41 -10.24
C TRP A 75 -10.86 -4.38 -10.01
N GLN A 76 -9.93 -4.42 -10.95
CA GLN A 76 -8.61 -5.01 -10.75
C GLN A 76 -7.65 -3.92 -10.32
N PHE A 77 -6.69 -4.26 -9.48
CA PHE A 77 -5.68 -3.31 -9.07
C PHE A 77 -4.30 -3.92 -8.93
N GLY A 78 -3.29 -3.05 -9.08
CA GLY A 78 -1.89 -3.32 -8.76
C GLY A 78 -1.33 -2.19 -7.90
N PHE A 79 -0.41 -2.54 -7.00
CA PHE A 79 0.19 -1.66 -6.01
C PHE A 79 1.64 -2.09 -5.71
N ASP A 80 2.57 -1.15 -5.78
CA ASP A 80 3.95 -1.37 -5.36
C ASP A 80 4.07 -1.31 -3.84
N LEU A 81 5.07 -1.98 -3.28
CA LEU A 81 5.49 -1.72 -1.91
C LEU A 81 6.81 -0.93 -1.94
N PRO A 82 6.99 0.08 -1.07
CA PRO A 82 8.28 0.74 -0.96
C PRO A 82 9.32 -0.27 -0.49
N GLY A 83 10.53 -0.24 -1.05
CA GLY A 83 11.60 -1.14 -0.63
C GLY A 83 11.94 -1.03 0.86
N ILE A 84 11.88 0.20 1.38
CA ILE A 84 12.00 0.53 2.81
C ILE A 84 10.89 1.57 3.11
N PRO A 85 9.87 1.23 3.91
CA PRO A 85 8.88 2.21 4.36
C PRO A 85 9.46 3.14 5.43
N ALA A 86 8.74 4.21 5.75
CA ALA A 86 9.19 5.22 6.70
C ALA A 86 9.36 4.69 8.14
N VAL A 87 8.57 3.67 8.54
CA VAL A 87 8.64 3.08 9.88
C VAL A 87 8.69 1.56 9.82
N THR A 88 9.26 0.95 10.85
CA THR A 88 9.11 -0.50 11.08
C THR A 88 7.75 -0.74 11.68
N GLY A 89 6.97 -1.71 11.17
CA GLY A 89 5.64 -1.93 11.69
C GLY A 89 4.71 -2.70 10.76
N VAL A 90 3.41 -2.51 11.01
CA VAL A 90 2.32 -3.26 10.38
C VAL A 90 1.50 -2.32 9.53
N TYR A 91 1.20 -2.77 8.31
CA TYR A 91 0.56 -2.02 7.26
C TYR A 91 -0.58 -2.81 6.61
N GLN A 92 -1.47 -2.10 5.95
CA GLN A 92 -2.44 -2.65 5.00
C GLN A 92 -2.50 -1.76 3.77
N VAL A 93 -2.75 -2.41 2.63
CA VAL A 93 -3.25 -1.70 1.47
C VAL A 93 -4.76 -1.59 1.63
N ILE A 94 -5.27 -0.36 1.53
CA ILE A 94 -6.71 -0.06 1.49
C ILE A 94 -7.07 0.51 0.14
N ALA A 95 -8.31 0.30 -0.28
CA ALA A 95 -8.94 1.05 -1.36
C ALA A 95 -9.80 2.15 -0.74
N PHE A 96 -9.82 3.33 -1.32
CA PHE A 96 -10.67 4.44 -0.88
C PHE A 96 -11.23 5.21 -2.07
N ASP A 97 -12.37 5.87 -1.87
CA ASP A 97 -12.95 6.79 -2.84
C ASP A 97 -12.42 8.21 -2.58
N ASP A 98 -11.56 8.69 -3.48
CA ASP A 98 -10.93 10.02 -3.44
C ASP A 98 -11.95 11.10 -3.84
N ALA A 99 -12.86 11.38 -2.91
CA ALA A 99 -14.00 12.25 -3.13
C ALA A 99 -13.57 13.70 -3.41
N ASN A 100 -12.49 14.15 -2.75
CA ASN A 100 -11.95 15.51 -2.86
C ASN A 100 -10.85 15.65 -3.94
N ASN A 101 -10.46 14.54 -4.58
CA ASN A 101 -9.48 14.47 -5.67
C ASN A 101 -8.08 14.97 -5.29
N ASN A 102 -7.65 14.75 -4.04
CA ASN A 102 -6.33 15.14 -3.55
C ASN A 102 -5.29 14.00 -3.66
N ALA A 103 -5.72 12.82 -4.13
CA ALA A 103 -4.91 11.62 -4.27
C ALA A 103 -4.32 11.08 -2.96
N ARG A 104 -4.97 11.33 -1.82
CA ARG A 104 -4.60 10.86 -0.49
C ARG A 104 -5.84 10.35 0.22
N TYR A 105 -5.67 9.32 1.06
CA TYR A 105 -6.75 8.93 1.94
C TYR A 105 -6.90 9.96 3.06
N ASP A 106 -8.08 10.56 3.18
CA ASP A 106 -8.44 11.42 4.30
C ASP A 106 -9.35 10.71 5.29
N VAL A 107 -9.17 11.00 6.58
CA VAL A 107 -10.00 10.42 7.63
C VAL A 107 -11.47 10.80 7.40
N GLY A 108 -12.32 9.79 7.29
CA GLY A 108 -13.75 9.95 7.00
C GLY A 108 -14.13 9.62 5.55
N GLU A 109 -13.17 9.44 4.65
CA GLU A 109 -13.44 8.89 3.32
C GLU A 109 -13.89 7.43 3.42
N THR A 110 -14.73 7.01 2.47
CA THR A 110 -15.12 5.60 2.36
C THR A 110 -13.91 4.78 1.94
N PHE A 111 -13.66 3.68 2.65
CA PHE A 111 -12.58 2.77 2.32
C PHE A 111 -12.99 1.30 2.48
N ALA A 112 -12.23 0.42 1.85
CA ALA A 112 -12.29 -1.02 1.96
C ALA A 112 -10.90 -1.58 2.26
N ARG A 113 -10.88 -2.68 3.02
CA ARG A 113 -9.66 -3.38 3.43
C ARG A 113 -9.92 -4.88 3.49
N ASN A 114 -8.89 -5.65 3.82
CA ASN A 114 -9.03 -7.06 4.15
C ASN A 114 -8.46 -7.36 5.54
N ARG A 115 -8.27 -8.66 5.85
CA ARG A 115 -7.68 -9.13 7.11
C ARG A 115 -6.28 -9.72 6.91
N GLN A 116 -5.61 -9.28 5.84
CA GLN A 116 -4.21 -9.56 5.59
C GLN A 116 -3.40 -8.31 5.99
N TRP A 117 -2.25 -8.52 6.62
CA TRP A 117 -1.39 -7.47 7.14
C TRP A 117 0.01 -7.62 6.53
N LEU A 118 0.55 -6.51 6.07
CA LEU A 118 1.93 -6.43 5.58
C LEU A 118 2.81 -5.97 6.74
N VAL A 119 3.78 -6.79 7.12
CA VAL A 119 4.68 -6.50 8.24
C VAL A 119 6.08 -6.24 7.70
N TYR A 120 6.57 -5.02 7.87
CA TYR A 120 7.93 -4.66 7.49
C TYR A 120 8.84 -4.69 8.71
N SER A 121 9.96 -5.40 8.60
CA SER A 121 11.04 -5.38 9.60
C SER A 121 12.42 -5.19 8.97
N PRO A 122 13.29 -4.31 9.48
CA PRO A 122 14.65 -4.13 8.98
C PRO A 122 15.57 -5.31 9.35
N VAL A 123 15.18 -6.13 10.31
CA VAL A 123 15.91 -7.31 10.82
C VAL A 123 14.97 -8.50 10.97
N SER A 124 15.51 -9.72 10.87
CA SER A 124 14.73 -10.92 11.24
C SER A 124 14.59 -11.00 12.76
N GLY A 125 13.43 -11.39 13.26
CA GLY A 125 13.19 -11.46 14.70
C GLY A 125 11.71 -11.57 15.04
N THR A 126 11.37 -11.24 16.28
CA THR A 126 9.99 -11.19 16.76
C THR A 126 9.53 -9.74 16.79
N VAL A 127 8.38 -9.46 16.17
CA VAL A 127 7.60 -8.25 16.40
C VAL A 127 6.65 -8.56 17.54
N ASP A 128 6.64 -7.72 18.57
CA ASP A 128 5.71 -7.86 19.70
C ASP A 128 4.26 -7.65 19.26
N THR A 129 3.34 -7.90 20.18
CA THR A 129 1.92 -7.62 19.97
C THR A 129 1.70 -6.17 19.54
N VAL A 130 0.96 -5.94 18.45
CA VAL A 130 0.69 -4.61 17.90
C VAL A 130 -0.79 -4.31 17.99
N GLU A 131 -1.14 -3.18 18.61
CA GLU A 131 -2.49 -2.65 18.58
C GLU A 131 -2.67 -1.76 17.34
N ILE A 132 -3.67 -2.09 16.51
CA ILE A 132 -4.00 -1.30 15.33
C ILE A 132 -5.00 -0.22 15.73
N PRO A 133 -4.66 1.07 15.54
CA PRO A 133 -5.56 2.16 15.85
C PRO A 133 -6.93 2.01 15.18
N GLU A 134 -8.02 2.31 15.90
CA GLU A 134 -9.40 2.20 15.41
C GLU A 134 -9.63 2.99 14.12
N PHE A 135 -9.01 4.16 13.97
CA PHE A 135 -9.16 5.00 12.78
C PHE A 135 -8.44 4.46 11.53
N LEU A 136 -7.59 3.43 11.67
CA LEU A 136 -7.11 2.59 10.56
C LEU A 136 -8.08 1.42 10.28
N GLY A 137 -9.30 1.53 10.80
CA GLY A 137 -10.33 0.50 10.86
C GLY A 137 -10.06 -0.56 11.93
N GLY A 138 -8.90 -0.54 12.59
CA GLY A 138 -8.30 -1.68 13.28
C GLY A 138 -9.05 -2.12 14.52
N GLY A 139 -8.93 -1.35 15.61
CA GLY A 139 -9.36 -1.79 16.95
C GLY A 139 -8.83 -3.18 17.31
N GLU A 140 -7.78 -3.63 16.61
CA GLU A 140 -7.42 -5.02 16.45
C GLU A 140 -6.05 -5.23 17.06
N LEU A 141 -5.96 -6.27 17.88
CA LEU A 141 -4.70 -6.69 18.45
C LEU A 141 -4.09 -7.78 17.56
N LEU A 142 -2.96 -7.47 16.93
CA LEU A 142 -2.15 -8.45 16.22
C LEU A 142 -1.22 -9.14 17.21
N PRO A 143 -1.15 -10.49 17.22
CA PRO A 143 -0.30 -11.21 18.14
C PRO A 143 1.18 -10.96 17.85
N ALA A 144 2.03 -11.20 18.84
CA ALA A 144 3.47 -11.27 18.60
C ALA A 144 3.78 -12.34 17.54
N MET A 145 4.69 -12.02 16.62
CA MET A 145 4.94 -12.82 15.43
C MET A 145 6.41 -12.80 15.02
N THR A 146 6.91 -13.95 14.54
CA THR A 146 8.26 -14.04 13.98
C THR A 146 8.24 -13.63 12.52
N VAL A 147 9.13 -12.73 12.15
CA VAL A 147 9.25 -12.17 10.80
C VAL A 147 10.68 -12.28 10.29
N THR A 148 10.81 -12.26 8.97
CA THR A 148 12.11 -12.11 8.31
C THR A 148 12.38 -10.66 7.96
N ARG A 149 13.66 -10.31 7.76
CA ARG A 149 14.02 -9.00 7.21
C ARG A 149 13.29 -8.74 5.89
N GLY A 150 12.69 -7.55 5.79
CA GLY A 150 11.90 -7.10 4.65
C GLY A 150 10.40 -7.14 4.92
N TRP A 151 9.63 -7.24 3.84
CA TRP A 151 8.18 -7.39 3.91
C TRP A 151 7.78 -8.85 4.22
N ASN A 152 6.76 -9.01 5.04
CA ASN A 152 6.13 -10.28 5.37
C ASN A 152 4.61 -10.12 5.23
N LEU A 153 3.90 -11.19 4.88
CA LEU A 153 2.45 -11.25 4.81
C LEU A 153 1.94 -12.07 5.99
N TYR A 154 1.16 -11.43 6.85
CA TYR A 154 0.39 -12.09 7.90
C TYR A 154 -1.07 -12.21 7.46
N ASP A 155 -1.56 -13.43 7.32
CA ASP A 155 -2.97 -13.71 7.03
C ASP A 155 -3.68 -14.15 8.32
N ARG A 156 -4.62 -13.33 8.81
CA ARG A 156 -5.33 -13.64 10.06
C ARG A 156 -6.28 -14.83 9.95
N SER A 157 -6.64 -15.24 8.74
CA SER A 157 -7.47 -16.44 8.53
C SER A 157 -6.69 -17.74 8.72
N VAL A 158 -5.35 -17.66 8.78
CA VAL A 158 -4.45 -18.79 8.95
C VAL A 158 -3.86 -18.76 10.36
N ALA A 159 -3.67 -19.92 10.98
CA ALA A 159 -3.04 -20.00 12.30
C ALA A 159 -1.60 -19.41 12.25
N LEU A 160 -1.19 -18.75 13.33
CA LEU A 160 0.17 -18.28 13.50
C LEU A 160 1.12 -19.47 13.61
N GLY A 161 2.29 -19.41 12.95
CA GLY A 161 3.28 -20.48 13.04
C GLY A 161 4.16 -20.59 11.80
N ALA A 162 4.53 -21.82 11.45
CA ALA A 162 5.40 -22.11 10.31
C ALA A 162 4.77 -21.62 9.00
N GLY A 163 5.20 -20.45 8.52
CA GLY A 163 4.73 -19.83 7.28
C GLY A 163 3.68 -18.73 7.45
N ASN A 164 3.32 -18.34 8.67
CA ASN A 164 2.45 -17.19 8.92
C ASN A 164 2.94 -16.40 10.15
N PRO A 165 3.55 -15.20 9.96
CA PRO A 165 3.74 -14.49 8.68
C PRO A 165 4.73 -15.19 7.72
N SER A 166 4.51 -15.05 6.42
CA SER A 166 5.44 -15.53 5.37
C SER A 166 6.24 -14.37 4.78
N PRO A 167 7.50 -14.56 4.33
CA PRO A 167 8.23 -13.55 3.57
C PRO A 167 7.44 -13.14 2.32
N PHE A 168 7.24 -11.85 2.13
CA PHE A 168 6.49 -11.31 1.00
C PHE A 168 7.42 -11.01 -0.18
N THR A 169 7.05 -11.52 -1.35
CA THR A 169 7.71 -11.20 -2.62
C THR A 169 6.71 -10.66 -3.63
N ARG A 170 5.60 -11.39 -3.82
CA ARG A 170 4.48 -11.00 -4.67
C ARG A 170 3.19 -11.65 -4.19
N LEU A 171 2.07 -10.96 -4.38
CA LEU A 171 0.73 -11.49 -4.11
C LEU A 171 -0.24 -10.99 -5.16
N THR A 172 -1.01 -11.88 -5.79
CA THR A 172 -1.96 -11.51 -6.86
C THR A 172 -3.43 -11.73 -6.49
N SER A 173 -3.70 -12.25 -5.30
CA SER A 173 -5.03 -12.59 -4.80
C SER A 173 -5.45 -11.70 -3.63
N TYR A 174 -4.98 -10.46 -3.57
CA TYR A 174 -5.32 -9.54 -2.49
C TYR A 174 -6.71 -8.93 -2.74
N THR A 175 -7.72 -9.47 -2.06
CA THR A 175 -9.11 -9.04 -2.25
C THR A 175 -9.49 -7.97 -1.24
N LEU A 176 -9.98 -6.83 -1.74
CA LEU A 176 -10.55 -5.72 -0.98
C LEU A 176 -12.06 -5.68 -1.22
N SER A 177 -12.85 -5.72 -0.17
CA SER A 177 -14.31 -5.63 -0.31
C SER A 177 -14.90 -4.64 0.68
N ARG A 178 -15.86 -3.86 0.18
CA ARG A 178 -16.82 -3.12 0.99
C ARG A 178 -18.07 -3.96 1.23
#